data_AF-A0A9D3LLN9-F1
#
_entry.id   AF-A0A9D3LLN9-F1
#
_cell.length_a   1.000
_cell.length_b   1.000
_cell.length_c   1.000
_cell.angle_alpha   90.00
_cell.angle_beta   90.00
_cell.angle_gamma   90.00
#
_symmetry.space_group_name_H-M   'P 1'
#
loop_
_entity.id
_entity.type
_entity.pdbx_description
1 polymer ?
#
loop_
_entity_poly.entity_id
_entity_poly.type
_entity_poly.pdbx_seq_one_letter_code
_entity_poly.pdbx_strand_id
1 'polypeptide(L)'
;MDSMNMGDLLGSLSDDEGEPDDDEDDDEEDEEEDDDEEEEDEDEEDDEENGVKEDSDGEEGPAQPLSMVSTPTPSIKPQDSSPANDVSSFLCFPSPDKLLNLGAKRTLLIEQQVDLADAGKTAEAFLKISSVYKEEAEVRRAVLESIDAVLGKAFSNPSFQTYSFISALLVLLGLIKSEEKVKPVRVVPGHLLALDHAVRQDYFPREHIAVLNAFVSRSSRALESCTSAKNSLKSTLDRLGNAC
;
A
#
# COMPACT_ATOMS: atom_id res chain seq x y z
N MET A 1 4.47 66.63 58.09
CA MET A 1 5.39 65.79 58.88
C MET A 1 4.44 64.90 59.65
N ASP A 2 4.19 63.64 59.27
CA ASP A 2 5.11 62.57 58.87
C ASP A 2 4.35 61.58 57.93
N SER A 3 4.88 61.22 56.77
CA SER A 3 5.85 60.12 56.50
C SER A 3 5.17 58.77 56.25
N MET A 4 5.43 58.25 55.05
CA MET A 4 5.12 56.93 54.50
C MET A 4 5.43 55.76 55.46
N ASN A 5 4.77 54.61 55.27
CA ASN A 5 5.38 53.35 54.81
C ASN A 5 4.39 52.16 54.96
N MET A 6 3.83 51.69 53.85
CA MET A 6 3.07 50.42 53.79
C MET A 6 3.74 49.49 52.77
N GLY A 7 5.06 49.34 52.90
CA GLY A 7 5.91 48.61 51.97
C GLY A 7 6.47 47.28 52.46
N ASP A 8 6.36 46.93 53.75
CA ASP A 8 7.13 45.80 54.31
C ASP A 8 6.32 44.92 55.27
N LEU A 9 5.35 44.15 54.79
CA LEU A 9 4.76 43.10 55.63
C LEU A 9 4.20 41.88 54.89
N LEU A 10 4.81 41.46 53.79
CA LEU A 10 4.59 40.12 53.22
C LEU A 10 5.93 39.46 52.88
N GLY A 11 6.86 39.58 53.83
CA GLY A 11 8.05 38.74 53.89
C GLY A 11 7.82 37.64 54.92
N SER A 12 7.83 36.39 54.43
CA SER A 12 8.35 35.19 55.10
C SER A 12 7.38 34.10 55.61
N LEU A 13 7.31 33.03 54.80
CA LEU A 13 7.58 31.61 55.13
C LEU A 13 6.44 30.66 55.54
N SER A 14 6.19 29.69 54.63
CA SER A 14 6.30 28.22 54.79
C SER A 14 6.25 27.67 53.35
N ASP A 15 7.23 27.03 52.72
CA ASP A 15 8.17 25.97 53.13
C ASP A 15 7.48 24.83 53.87
N ASP A 16 6.78 23.99 53.11
CA ASP A 16 6.37 22.65 53.52
C ASP A 16 6.48 21.72 52.31
N GLU A 17 7.39 20.77 52.45
CA GLU A 17 7.73 19.74 51.47
C GLU A 17 6.61 18.70 51.41
N GLY A 18 5.99 18.56 50.24
CA GLY A 18 5.17 17.40 49.89
C GLY A 18 5.70 16.83 48.59
N GLU A 19 6.28 15.63 48.68
CA GLU A 19 6.82 14.84 47.57
C GLU A 19 5.81 14.70 46.42
N PRO A 20 6.26 14.65 45.15
CA PRO A 20 5.44 14.07 44.10
C PRO A 20 5.32 12.57 44.37
N ASP A 21 4.11 12.07 44.62
CA ASP A 21 3.80 10.67 44.31
C ASP A 21 3.84 10.56 42.78
N ASP A 22 5.05 10.25 42.29
CA ASP A 22 5.29 9.63 41.00
C ASP A 22 4.75 8.19 41.07
N ASP A 23 3.43 8.04 41.01
CA ASP A 23 2.83 6.81 40.51
C ASP A 23 2.81 6.93 38.97
N GLU A 24 3.99 6.79 38.39
CA GLU A 24 4.17 6.31 37.03
C GLU A 24 3.60 4.88 36.99
N ASP A 25 2.30 4.76 36.74
CA ASP A 25 1.72 3.52 36.19
C ASP A 25 2.30 3.36 34.77
N ASP A 26 3.54 2.89 34.75
CA ASP A 26 4.18 2.26 33.60
C ASP A 26 3.53 0.89 33.44
N ASP A 27 2.31 0.90 32.89
CA ASP A 27 1.71 -0.28 32.26
C ASP A 27 2.56 -0.58 31.01
N GLU A 28 3.76 -1.13 31.24
CA GLU A 28 4.46 -1.98 30.29
C GLU A 28 3.55 -3.21 30.07
N GLU A 29 2.53 -3.05 29.21
CA GLU A 29 1.92 -4.17 28.54
C GLU A 29 3.02 -4.82 27.69
N ASP A 30 3.71 -5.79 28.28
CA ASP A 30 4.40 -6.91 27.64
C ASP A 30 3.38 -7.56 26.67
N GLU A 31 3.21 -6.96 25.50
CA GLU A 31 2.77 -7.69 24.32
C GLU A 31 3.94 -8.58 23.92
N GLU A 32 4.02 -9.75 24.58
CA GLU A 32 4.73 -10.93 24.10
C GLU A 32 4.37 -11.10 22.61
N GLU A 33 5.28 -10.63 21.74
CA GLU A 33 5.25 -10.91 20.31
C GLU A 33 5.45 -12.42 20.19
N ASP A 34 4.34 -13.16 20.05
CA ASP A 34 4.32 -14.54 19.55
C ASP A 34 4.84 -14.47 18.10
N ASP A 35 6.17 -14.53 18.00
CA ASP A 35 6.96 -14.60 16.79
C ASP A 35 6.84 -16.03 16.23
N ASP A 36 5.64 -16.36 15.74
CA ASP A 36 5.43 -17.53 14.86
C ASP A 36 6.00 -17.18 13.47
N GLU A 37 7.33 -17.08 13.39
CA GLU A 37 8.11 -17.20 12.15
C GLU A 37 8.01 -18.65 11.65
N GLU A 38 6.89 -19.02 11.02
CA GLU A 38 6.88 -20.15 10.08
C GLU A 38 7.51 -19.67 8.75
N GLU A 39 8.84 -19.63 8.74
CA GLU A 39 9.67 -19.65 7.52
C GLU A 39 9.44 -21.01 6.82
N GLU A 40 8.52 -21.05 5.85
CA GLU A 40 8.49 -22.13 4.85
C GLU A 40 9.62 -21.87 3.83
N ASP A 41 10.83 -22.30 4.18
CA ASP A 41 11.93 -22.56 3.26
C ASP A 41 11.50 -23.69 2.28
N GLU A 42 10.94 -23.32 1.13
CA GLU A 42 10.83 -24.23 -0.02
C GLU A 42 12.21 -24.33 -0.70
N ASP A 43 13.03 -25.24 -0.17
CA ASP A 43 14.20 -25.80 -0.83
C ASP A 43 13.78 -26.52 -2.14
N GLU A 44 13.84 -25.83 -3.28
CA GLU A 44 13.86 -26.49 -4.59
C GLU A 44 15.28 -27.03 -4.86
N GLU A 45 15.55 -28.25 -4.38
CA GLU A 45 16.66 -29.08 -4.87
C GLU A 45 16.33 -29.59 -6.29
N ASP A 46 16.84 -28.90 -7.32
CA ASP A 46 16.91 -29.42 -8.69
C ASP A 46 18.18 -30.27 -8.85
N ASP A 47 18.06 -31.55 -8.50
CA ASP A 47 19.05 -32.59 -8.79
C ASP A 47 18.52 -33.48 -9.94
N GLU A 48 18.86 -33.12 -11.19
CA GLU A 48 18.87 -34.09 -12.29
C GLU A 48 20.22 -34.10 -13.03
N GLU A 49 21.09 -34.93 -12.46
CA GLU A 49 22.04 -35.85 -13.07
C GLU A 49 22.41 -35.66 -14.56
N ASN A 50 23.68 -35.27 -14.71
CA ASN A 50 24.45 -35.17 -15.94
C ASN A 50 24.76 -36.58 -16.51
N GLY A 51 23.98 -37.04 -17.49
CA GLY A 51 24.21 -38.32 -18.19
C GLY A 51 24.98 -38.16 -19.51
N VAL A 52 26.31 -38.02 -19.47
CA VAL A 52 27.19 -38.12 -20.65
C VAL A 52 27.44 -39.59 -21.02
N LYS A 53 27.13 -39.99 -22.26
CA LYS A 53 27.81 -41.11 -22.94
C LYS A 53 28.05 -40.77 -24.42
N GLU A 54 29.33 -40.83 -24.78
CA GLU A 54 29.90 -40.64 -26.12
C GLU A 54 29.75 -41.90 -27.02
N ASP A 55 29.92 -41.64 -28.32
CA ASP A 55 30.39 -42.50 -29.43
C ASP A 55 29.52 -43.65 -29.97
N SER A 56 29.15 -43.57 -31.26
CA SER A 56 29.87 -44.28 -32.33
C SER A 56 29.21 -44.09 -33.72
N ASP A 57 30.00 -43.53 -34.65
CA ASP A 57 30.19 -43.85 -36.08
C ASP A 57 29.09 -44.49 -36.96
N GLY A 58 28.87 -43.90 -38.14
CA GLY A 58 28.98 -44.65 -39.40
C GLY A 58 27.69 -45.11 -40.15
N GLU A 59 27.45 -44.44 -41.28
CA GLU A 59 27.13 -45.02 -42.61
C GLU A 59 25.66 -45.27 -43.08
N GLU A 60 25.29 -44.43 -44.07
CA GLU A 60 24.53 -44.67 -45.32
C GLU A 60 23.06 -45.20 -45.33
N GLY A 61 22.17 -44.43 -46.01
CA GLY A 61 20.76 -44.77 -46.28
C GLY A 61 20.58 -45.78 -47.44
N PRO A 62 19.49 -45.78 -48.24
CA PRO A 62 18.20 -45.08 -48.15
C PRO A 62 16.97 -46.04 -48.33
N ALA A 63 15.75 -45.56 -48.07
CA ALA A 63 14.51 -45.82 -48.84
C ALA A 63 13.22 -45.77 -47.98
N GLN A 64 12.35 -44.83 -48.31
CA GLN A 64 10.91 -44.83 -48.00
C GLN A 64 10.17 -45.90 -48.84
N PRO A 65 8.85 -46.20 -48.69
CA PRO A 65 7.82 -45.43 -47.97
C PRO A 65 6.75 -46.25 -47.19
N LEU A 66 5.80 -45.52 -46.59
CA LEU A 66 4.43 -45.90 -46.20
C LEU A 66 4.18 -46.30 -44.73
N SER A 67 3.79 -45.34 -43.89
CA SER A 67 2.43 -45.29 -43.31
C SER A 67 2.25 -44.03 -42.45
N MET A 68 1.26 -43.22 -42.87
CA MET A 68 0.81 -41.98 -42.22
C MET A 68 0.18 -42.30 -40.85
N VAL A 69 0.66 -41.67 -39.77
CA VAL A 69 0.10 -40.48 -39.07
C VAL A 69 -1.30 -40.77 -38.47
N SER A 70 -1.54 -40.68 -37.17
CA SER A 70 -1.26 -39.55 -36.28
C SER A 70 -1.03 -39.99 -34.82
N THR A 71 0.07 -39.52 -34.24
CA THR A 71 0.33 -39.49 -32.80
C THR A 71 -0.42 -38.28 -32.21
N PRO A 72 -1.09 -38.40 -31.05
CA PRO A 72 -1.73 -37.24 -30.42
C PRO A 72 -0.63 -36.29 -29.91
N THR A 73 -0.59 -35.10 -30.49
CA THR A 73 0.16 -33.95 -29.98
C THR A 73 -0.30 -33.66 -28.54
N PRO A 74 0.60 -33.44 -27.57
CA PRO A 74 0.19 -32.94 -26.26
C PRO A 74 -0.44 -31.57 -26.49
N SER A 75 -1.76 -31.51 -26.27
CA SER A 75 -2.52 -30.28 -26.35
C SER A 75 -1.97 -29.31 -25.30
N ILE A 76 -1.38 -28.21 -25.76
CA ILE A 76 -1.25 -26.99 -24.97
C ILE A 76 -2.68 -26.63 -24.58
N LYS A 77 -3.04 -26.83 -23.31
CA LYS A 77 -4.31 -26.38 -22.76
C LYS A 77 -4.36 -24.85 -22.98
N PRO A 78 -5.44 -24.29 -23.54
CA PRO A 78 -5.66 -22.86 -23.43
C PRO A 78 -5.84 -22.57 -21.93
N GLN A 79 -4.95 -21.76 -21.35
CA GLN A 79 -5.19 -21.21 -20.03
C GLN A 79 -6.51 -20.43 -20.09
N ASP A 80 -7.45 -20.86 -19.27
CA ASP A 80 -8.79 -20.29 -19.11
C ASP A 80 -8.71 -19.00 -18.27
N SER A 81 -7.82 -18.08 -18.63
CA SER A 81 -7.65 -16.79 -17.94
C SER A 81 -8.70 -15.82 -18.48
N SER A 82 -9.93 -15.95 -17.96
CA SER A 82 -10.92 -14.90 -18.16
C SER A 82 -10.41 -13.58 -17.53
N PRO A 83 -10.62 -12.41 -18.15
CA PRO A 83 -10.09 -11.13 -17.65
C PRO A 83 -10.50 -10.78 -16.22
N ALA A 84 -11.67 -11.27 -15.77
CA ALA A 84 -12.13 -11.07 -14.40
C ALA A 84 -11.26 -11.83 -13.38
N ASN A 85 -10.83 -13.05 -13.74
CA ASN A 85 -9.97 -13.86 -12.87
C ASN A 85 -8.59 -13.20 -12.69
N ASP A 86 -8.10 -12.51 -13.72
CA ASP A 86 -6.81 -11.83 -13.70
C ASP A 86 -6.81 -10.61 -12.75
N VAL A 87 -7.89 -9.82 -12.74
CA VAL A 87 -8.00 -8.67 -11.81
C VAL A 87 -8.17 -9.14 -10.37
N SER A 88 -9.01 -10.14 -10.12
CA SER A 88 -9.17 -10.72 -8.78
C SER A 88 -7.86 -11.31 -8.27
N SER A 89 -7.10 -12.02 -9.11
CA SER A 89 -5.78 -12.55 -8.77
C SER A 89 -4.80 -11.43 -8.41
N PHE A 90 -4.78 -10.33 -9.17
CA PHE A 90 -3.99 -9.15 -8.84
C PHE A 90 -4.40 -8.53 -7.49
N LEU A 91 -5.70 -8.32 -7.24
CA LEU A 91 -6.16 -7.68 -6.01
C LEU A 91 -6.01 -8.58 -4.77
N CYS A 92 -5.94 -9.90 -4.91
CA CYS A 92 -5.63 -10.81 -3.81
C CYS A 92 -4.12 -10.84 -3.52
N PHE A 93 -3.29 -10.87 -4.57
CA PHE A 93 -1.84 -10.97 -4.47
C PHE A 93 -1.17 -9.98 -5.43
N PRO A 94 -1.06 -8.70 -5.04
CA PRO A 94 -0.56 -7.66 -5.93
C PRO A 94 0.90 -7.89 -6.30
N SER A 95 1.19 -7.89 -7.59
CA SER A 95 2.56 -7.82 -8.11
C SER A 95 2.62 -6.90 -9.34
N PRO A 96 3.80 -6.31 -9.65
CA PRO A 96 3.97 -5.52 -10.86
C PRO A 96 3.59 -6.29 -12.13
N ASP A 97 4.04 -7.54 -12.24
CA ASP A 97 3.76 -8.38 -13.42
C ASP A 97 2.28 -8.63 -13.61
N LYS A 98 1.55 -8.93 -12.53
CA LYS A 98 0.09 -9.13 -12.59
C LYS A 98 -0.63 -7.86 -13.01
N LEU A 99 -0.18 -6.69 -12.55
CA LEU A 99 -0.74 -5.41 -12.99
C LEU A 99 -0.50 -5.17 -14.49
N LEU A 100 0.71 -5.44 -14.97
CA LEU A 100 1.07 -5.27 -16.37
C LEU A 100 0.36 -6.27 -17.28
N ASN A 101 0.17 -7.50 -16.84
CA ASN A 101 -0.52 -8.57 -17.57
C ASN A 101 -2.01 -8.27 -17.85
N LEU A 102 -2.64 -7.36 -17.10
CA LEU A 102 -3.98 -6.84 -17.42
C LEU A 102 -4.01 -6.03 -18.73
N GLY A 103 -2.84 -5.62 -19.23
CA GLY A 103 -2.65 -4.99 -20.53
C GLY A 103 -3.34 -3.63 -20.69
N ALA A 104 -3.66 -3.28 -21.94
CA ALA A 104 -4.20 -1.96 -22.28
C ALA A 104 -5.60 -1.67 -21.68
N LYS A 105 -6.34 -2.70 -21.24
CA LYS A 105 -7.68 -2.56 -20.63
C LYS A 105 -7.64 -2.56 -19.10
N ARG A 106 -6.45 -2.59 -18.49
CA ARG A 106 -6.24 -2.65 -17.04
C ARG A 106 -7.16 -1.72 -16.25
N THR A 107 -7.17 -0.44 -16.58
CA THR A 107 -7.94 0.58 -15.85
C THR A 107 -9.44 0.26 -15.87
N LEU A 108 -9.98 -0.05 -17.05
CA LEU A 108 -11.38 -0.45 -17.23
C LEU A 108 -11.74 -1.74 -16.50
N LEU A 109 -10.85 -2.74 -16.50
CA LEU A 109 -11.07 -4.01 -15.82
C LEU A 109 -11.07 -3.84 -14.29
N ILE A 110 -10.13 -3.05 -13.75
CA ILE A 110 -10.07 -2.72 -12.32
C ILE A 110 -11.35 -1.98 -11.89
N GLU A 111 -11.75 -0.96 -12.65
CA GLU A 111 -12.96 -0.20 -12.36
C GLU A 111 -14.26 -1.01 -12.40
N GLN A 112 -14.29 -2.11 -13.15
CA GLN A 112 -15.46 -3.00 -13.21
C GLN A 112 -15.51 -3.99 -12.05
N GLN A 113 -14.34 -4.38 -11.53
CA GLN A 113 -14.21 -5.37 -10.48
C GLN A 113 -14.31 -4.77 -9.08
N VAL A 114 -13.86 -3.52 -8.90
CA VAL A 114 -13.89 -2.82 -7.60
C VAL A 114 -15.27 -2.18 -7.40
N ASP A 115 -15.86 -2.38 -6.22
CA ASP A 115 -17.06 -1.64 -5.82
C ASP A 115 -16.69 -0.18 -5.48
N LEU A 116 -16.76 0.69 -6.49
CA LEU A 116 -16.47 2.11 -6.38
C LEU A 116 -17.60 2.92 -5.71
N ALA A 117 -18.68 2.29 -5.27
CA ALA A 117 -19.67 2.93 -4.38
C ALA A 117 -19.27 2.79 -2.91
N ASP A 118 -18.49 1.76 -2.58
CA ASP A 118 -17.98 1.51 -1.23
C ASP A 118 -16.62 2.19 -1.02
N ALA A 119 -16.58 3.10 -0.05
CA ALA A 119 -15.40 3.90 0.26
C ALA A 119 -14.24 3.07 0.82
N GLY A 120 -14.54 2.04 1.63
CA GLY A 120 -13.54 1.14 2.21
C GLY A 120 -12.91 0.26 1.14
N LYS A 121 -13.72 -0.33 0.25
CA LYS A 121 -13.24 -1.13 -0.89
C LYS A 121 -12.44 -0.31 -1.90
N THR A 122 -12.83 0.94 -2.11
CA THR A 122 -12.05 1.87 -2.93
C THR A 122 -10.69 2.17 -2.29
N ALA A 123 -10.62 2.36 -0.97
CA ALA A 123 -9.36 2.56 -0.25
C ALA A 123 -8.47 1.30 -0.24
N GLU A 124 -9.04 0.11 -0.04
CA GLU A 124 -8.32 -1.16 -0.17
C GLU A 124 -7.72 -1.33 -1.57
N ALA A 125 -8.51 -1.06 -2.62
CA ALA A 125 -8.05 -1.14 -4.01
C ALA A 125 -6.92 -0.12 -4.28
N PHE A 126 -7.05 1.11 -3.80
CA PHE A 126 -6.00 2.12 -3.89
C PHE A 126 -4.68 1.61 -3.28
N LEU A 127 -4.71 1.02 -2.09
CA LEU A 127 -3.52 0.49 -1.42
C LEU A 127 -2.92 -0.71 -2.16
N LYS A 128 -3.75 -1.65 -2.62
CA LYS A 128 -3.29 -2.81 -3.40
C LYS A 128 -2.66 -2.42 -4.74
N ILE A 129 -3.19 -1.41 -5.41
CA ILE A 129 -2.63 -0.89 -6.67
C ILE A 129 -1.32 -0.14 -6.40
N SER A 130 -1.27 0.67 -5.34
CA SER A 130 -0.08 1.48 -5.02
C SER A 130 1.04 0.68 -4.36
N SER A 131 0.77 -0.49 -3.77
CA SER A 131 1.78 -1.36 -3.16
C SER A 131 2.79 -1.92 -4.18
N VAL A 132 2.37 -2.08 -5.44
CA VAL A 132 3.22 -2.59 -6.53
C VAL A 132 3.98 -1.49 -7.26
N TYR A 133 3.93 -0.25 -6.77
CA TYR A 133 4.70 0.86 -7.33
C TYR A 133 6.19 0.54 -7.33
N LYS A 134 6.82 0.74 -8.49
CA LYS A 134 8.27 0.72 -8.70
C LYS A 134 8.66 1.97 -9.47
N GLU A 135 9.91 2.40 -9.36
CA GLU A 135 10.40 3.58 -10.09
C GLU A 135 10.52 3.34 -11.60
N GLU A 136 10.53 2.07 -12.03
CA GLU A 136 10.47 1.69 -13.42
C GLU A 136 9.29 2.36 -14.14
N ALA A 137 9.58 3.01 -15.27
CA ALA A 137 8.63 3.89 -15.94
C ALA A 137 7.32 3.20 -16.33
N GLU A 138 7.38 1.94 -16.77
CA GLU A 138 6.19 1.20 -17.19
C GLU A 138 5.29 0.84 -16.01
N VAL A 139 5.86 0.24 -14.95
CA VAL A 139 5.12 -0.10 -13.72
C VAL A 139 4.57 1.16 -13.06
N ARG A 140 5.40 2.19 -12.90
CA ARG A 140 4.99 3.49 -12.34
C ARG A 140 3.77 4.04 -13.08
N ARG A 141 3.85 4.12 -14.41
CA ARG A 141 2.76 4.63 -15.24
C ARG A 141 1.51 3.76 -15.07
N ALA A 142 1.67 2.45 -15.08
CA ALA A 142 0.56 1.52 -14.91
C ALA A 142 -0.18 1.70 -13.58
N VAL A 143 0.57 1.90 -12.49
CA VAL A 143 0.01 2.20 -11.16
C VAL A 143 -0.73 3.53 -11.18
N LEU A 144 -0.08 4.62 -11.60
CA LEU A 144 -0.67 5.96 -11.54
C LEU A 144 -1.93 6.08 -12.43
N GLU A 145 -1.90 5.54 -13.65
CA GLU A 145 -3.09 5.48 -14.53
C GLU A 145 -4.24 4.69 -13.89
N SER A 146 -3.94 3.61 -13.15
CA SER A 146 -4.96 2.81 -12.46
C SER A 146 -5.54 3.52 -11.25
N ILE A 147 -4.71 4.27 -10.51
CA ILE A 147 -5.14 5.12 -9.40
C ILE A 147 -6.05 6.25 -9.90
N ASP A 148 -5.66 6.91 -11.00
CA ASP A 148 -6.45 7.99 -11.60
C ASP A 148 -7.80 7.48 -12.09
N ALA A 149 -7.85 6.29 -12.68
CA ALA A 149 -9.10 5.64 -13.10
C ALA A 149 -10.03 5.34 -11.91
N VAL A 150 -9.51 4.67 -10.88
CA VAL A 150 -10.29 4.29 -9.68
C VAL A 150 -10.80 5.52 -8.93
N LEU A 151 -9.92 6.45 -8.57
CA LEU A 151 -10.29 7.62 -7.77
C LEU A 151 -11.06 8.65 -8.59
N GLY A 152 -10.67 8.87 -9.85
CA GLY A 152 -11.38 9.76 -10.75
C GLY A 152 -12.82 9.33 -10.95
N LYS A 153 -13.08 8.03 -11.12
CA LYS A 153 -14.43 7.49 -11.25
C LYS A 153 -15.20 7.53 -9.93
N ALA A 154 -14.58 7.16 -8.81
CA ALA A 154 -15.22 7.18 -7.50
C ALA A 154 -15.63 8.61 -7.10
N PHE A 155 -14.73 9.59 -7.17
CA PHE A 155 -15.01 10.96 -6.77
C PHE A 155 -15.89 11.74 -7.76
N SER A 156 -16.00 11.27 -9.02
CA SER A 156 -16.99 11.81 -9.97
C SER A 156 -18.42 11.41 -9.62
N ASN A 157 -18.63 10.41 -8.75
CA ASN A 157 -19.95 10.00 -8.30
C ASN A 157 -20.43 10.88 -7.13
N PRO A 158 -21.51 11.67 -7.29
CA PRO A 158 -21.98 12.57 -6.23
C PRO A 158 -22.46 11.87 -4.95
N SER A 159 -22.78 10.57 -5.01
CA SER A 159 -23.16 9.79 -3.83
C SER A 159 -21.98 9.17 -3.10
N PHE A 160 -20.76 9.29 -3.64
CA PHE A 160 -19.57 8.71 -3.05
C PHE A 160 -19.19 9.47 -1.78
N GLN A 161 -19.00 8.73 -0.69
CA GLN A 161 -18.68 9.31 0.61
C GLN A 161 -17.18 9.57 0.72
N THR A 162 -16.72 10.72 0.19
CA THR A 162 -15.29 11.08 0.16
C THR A 162 -14.67 11.15 1.56
N TYR A 163 -15.42 11.60 2.57
CA TYR A 163 -14.95 11.60 3.97
C TYR A 163 -14.73 10.19 4.50
N SER A 164 -15.65 9.26 4.20
CA SER A 164 -15.51 7.86 4.56
C SER A 164 -14.28 7.24 3.89
N PHE A 165 -14.00 7.61 2.63
CA PHE A 165 -12.79 7.14 1.93
C PHE A 165 -11.52 7.63 2.62
N ILE A 166 -11.42 8.92 2.95
CA ILE A 166 -10.25 9.48 3.62
C ILE A 166 -10.06 8.83 5.00
N SER A 167 -11.14 8.66 5.77
CA SER A 167 -11.10 7.99 7.06
C SER A 167 -10.61 6.54 6.91
N ALA A 168 -11.18 5.77 5.98
CA ALA A 168 -10.78 4.40 5.72
C ALA A 168 -9.30 4.29 5.31
N LEU A 169 -8.84 5.19 4.43
CA LEU A 169 -7.45 5.25 4.01
C LEU A 169 -6.50 5.52 5.19
N LEU A 170 -6.84 6.47 6.07
CA LEU A 170 -6.04 6.78 7.26
C LEU A 170 -6.02 5.63 8.27
N VAL A 171 -7.14 4.92 8.47
CA VAL A 171 -7.20 3.70 9.30
C VAL A 171 -6.30 2.63 8.72
N LEU A 172 -6.44 2.32 7.42
CA LEU A 172 -5.66 1.28 6.76
C LEU A 172 -4.16 1.60 6.73
N LEU A 173 -3.77 2.88 6.69
CA LEU A 173 -2.37 3.31 6.82
C LEU A 173 -1.87 3.35 8.29
N GLY A 174 -2.72 3.05 9.28
CA GLY A 174 -2.35 3.07 10.69
C GLY A 174 -2.15 4.47 11.26
N LEU A 175 -2.77 5.49 10.66
CA LEU A 175 -2.64 6.90 11.07
C LEU A 175 -3.73 7.33 12.05
N ILE A 176 -4.86 6.61 12.06
CA ILE A 176 -5.95 6.79 13.03
C ILE A 176 -6.47 5.42 13.48
N LYS A 177 -7.06 5.36 14.67
CA LYS A 177 -7.76 4.17 15.17
C LYS A 177 -9.17 4.10 14.59
N SER A 178 -9.67 2.89 14.38
CA SER A 178 -11.07 2.59 14.08
C SER A 178 -11.76 2.00 15.32
N GLU A 179 -13.08 2.14 15.40
CA GLU A 179 -13.89 1.42 16.41
C GLU A 179 -13.96 -0.08 16.11
N GLU A 180 -13.86 -0.43 14.82
CA GLU A 180 -13.76 -1.81 14.36
C GLU A 180 -12.32 -2.32 14.40
N LYS A 181 -12.15 -3.63 14.57
CA LYS A 181 -10.84 -4.28 14.50
C LYS A 181 -10.39 -4.39 13.04
N VAL A 182 -9.80 -3.31 12.51
CA VAL A 182 -9.19 -3.27 11.17
C VAL A 182 -7.67 -3.36 11.33
N LYS A 183 -7.04 -4.35 10.71
CA LYS A 183 -5.58 -4.48 10.69
C LYS A 183 -4.99 -3.47 9.69
N PRO A 184 -4.14 -2.52 10.12
CA PRO A 184 -3.43 -1.63 9.20
C PRO A 184 -2.53 -2.42 8.24
N VAL A 185 -2.31 -1.90 7.04
CA VAL A 185 -1.36 -2.45 6.10
C VAL A 185 0.06 -2.00 6.44
N ARG A 186 1.06 -2.83 6.12
CA ARG A 186 2.46 -2.40 6.12
C ARG A 186 2.62 -1.30 5.08
N VAL A 187 2.92 -0.07 5.51
CA VAL A 187 3.08 1.04 4.59
C VAL A 187 4.37 0.90 3.81
N VAL A 188 4.27 1.02 2.49
CA VAL A 188 5.40 1.06 1.56
C VAL A 188 5.44 2.43 0.86
N PRO A 189 6.61 2.85 0.32
CA PRO A 189 6.73 4.17 -0.33
C PRO A 189 5.70 4.42 -1.43
N GLY A 190 5.32 3.36 -2.15
CA GLY A 190 4.31 3.38 -3.21
C GLY A 190 2.97 3.97 -2.78
N HIS A 191 2.49 3.65 -1.57
CA HIS A 191 1.21 4.19 -1.06
C HIS A 191 1.25 5.73 -0.99
N LEU A 192 2.35 6.27 -0.47
CA LEU A 192 2.51 7.72 -0.28
C LEU A 192 2.81 8.44 -1.59
N LEU A 193 3.58 7.82 -2.50
CA LEU A 193 3.86 8.38 -3.82
C LEU A 193 2.62 8.40 -4.73
N ALA A 194 1.79 7.36 -4.66
CA ALA A 194 0.51 7.33 -5.37
C ALA A 194 -0.46 8.36 -4.80
N LEU A 195 -0.50 8.54 -3.47
CA LEU A 195 -1.32 9.58 -2.84
C LEU A 195 -0.82 10.98 -3.21
N ASP A 196 0.49 11.20 -3.22
CA ASP A 196 1.13 12.44 -3.66
C ASP A 196 0.78 12.78 -5.12
N HIS A 197 0.70 11.78 -6.00
CA HIS A 197 0.17 11.95 -7.36
C HIS A 197 -1.32 12.31 -7.34
N ALA A 198 -2.15 11.53 -6.64
CA ALA A 198 -3.60 11.68 -6.64
C ALA A 198 -4.04 13.06 -6.13
N VAL A 199 -3.45 13.59 -5.05
CA VAL A 199 -3.81 14.91 -4.50
C VAL A 199 -3.48 16.07 -5.44
N ARG A 200 -2.63 15.87 -6.45
CA ARG A 200 -2.36 16.90 -7.46
C ARG A 200 -3.44 16.93 -8.54
N GLN A 201 -4.17 15.83 -8.74
CA GLN A 201 -5.16 15.71 -9.80
C GLN A 201 -6.39 16.56 -9.53
N ASP A 202 -7.06 16.93 -10.61
CA ASP A 202 -8.22 17.82 -10.64
C ASP A 202 -9.45 17.17 -9.99
N TYR A 203 -9.53 15.85 -10.05
CA TYR A 203 -10.62 15.06 -9.48
C TYR A 203 -10.56 14.98 -7.95
N PHE A 204 -9.43 15.32 -7.33
CA PHE A 204 -9.24 15.12 -5.89
C PHE A 204 -9.95 16.22 -5.08
N PRO A 205 -10.86 15.89 -4.15
CA PRO A 205 -11.60 16.89 -3.38
C PRO A 205 -10.66 17.68 -2.46
N ARG A 206 -10.61 19.00 -2.67
CA ARG A 206 -9.64 19.90 -2.04
C ARG A 206 -9.89 20.09 -0.54
N GLU A 207 -11.12 19.90 -0.10
CA GLU A 207 -11.51 19.95 1.31
C GLU A 207 -10.75 18.94 2.19
N HIS A 208 -10.23 17.84 1.62
CA HIS A 208 -9.51 16.81 2.37
C HIS A 208 -8.01 17.07 2.50
N ILE A 209 -7.47 18.09 1.82
CA ILE A 209 -6.03 18.39 1.83
C ILE A 209 -5.55 18.72 3.25
N ALA A 210 -6.30 19.55 3.98
CA ALA A 210 -5.96 19.92 5.36
C ALA A 210 -5.99 18.72 6.30
N VAL A 211 -6.99 17.84 6.14
CA VAL A 211 -7.13 16.62 6.95
C VAL A 211 -5.95 15.68 6.70
N LEU A 212 -5.65 15.38 5.43
CA LEU A 212 -4.50 14.55 5.07
C LEU A 212 -3.19 15.14 5.60
N ASN A 213 -2.99 16.46 5.47
CA ASN A 213 -1.77 17.11 5.94
C ASN A 213 -1.60 16.97 7.46
N ALA A 214 -2.67 17.15 8.23
CA ALA A 214 -2.64 17.02 9.67
C ALA A 214 -2.17 15.61 10.09
N PHE A 215 -2.65 14.55 9.45
CA PHE A 215 -2.27 13.19 9.80
C PHE A 215 -0.90 12.75 9.24
N VAL A 216 -0.55 13.18 8.01
CA VAL A 216 0.78 12.90 7.43
C VAL A 216 1.89 13.65 8.18
N SER A 217 1.60 14.84 8.72
CA SER A 217 2.58 15.64 9.46
C SER A 217 2.93 15.10 10.84
N ARG A 218 2.07 14.25 11.42
CA ARG A 218 2.32 13.64 12.74
C ARG A 218 3.48 12.64 12.65
N SER A 219 4.19 12.48 13.76
CA SER A 219 5.05 11.31 13.97
C SER A 219 4.14 10.08 14.02
N SER A 220 4.52 9.04 13.29
CA SER A 220 3.83 7.75 13.30
C SER A 220 4.83 6.68 12.89
N ARG A 221 4.92 5.62 13.71
CA ARG A 221 5.73 4.43 13.45
C ARG A 221 5.41 3.83 12.07
N ALA A 222 4.15 3.93 11.64
CA ALA A 222 3.70 3.42 10.35
C ALA A 222 4.41 4.05 9.14
N LEU A 223 4.91 5.30 9.25
CA LEU A 223 5.52 6.03 8.13
C LEU A 223 7.05 6.13 8.22
N GLU A 224 7.69 5.60 9.26
CA GLU A 224 9.13 5.77 9.52
C GLU A 224 9.98 5.19 8.38
N SER A 225 9.62 4.02 7.87
CA SER A 225 10.27 3.34 6.74
C SER A 225 10.11 4.08 5.41
N CYS A 226 9.19 5.05 5.34
CA CYS A 226 8.79 5.75 4.11
C CYS A 226 9.11 7.25 4.16
N THR A 227 10.11 7.66 4.94
CA THR A 227 10.43 9.08 5.23
C THR A 227 10.55 9.96 3.97
N SER A 228 11.24 9.51 2.92
CA SER A 228 11.38 10.29 1.69
C SER A 228 10.04 10.53 0.97
N ALA A 229 9.21 9.50 0.87
CA ALA A 229 7.89 9.59 0.24
C ALA A 229 6.92 10.42 1.09
N LYS A 230 6.97 10.27 2.42
CA LYS A 230 6.25 11.09 3.40
C LYS A 230 6.58 12.58 3.22
N ASN A 231 7.87 12.92 3.14
CA ASN A 231 8.31 14.30 2.98
C ASN A 231 7.86 14.90 1.64
N SER A 232 7.89 14.12 0.56
CA SER A 232 7.36 14.54 -0.75
C SER A 232 5.87 14.85 -0.67
N LEU A 233 5.08 13.91 -0.13
CA LEU A 233 3.64 14.08 0.05
C LEU A 233 3.32 15.30 0.92
N LYS A 234 4.00 15.45 2.05
CA LYS A 234 3.80 16.60 2.96
C LYS A 234 4.07 17.92 2.24
N SER A 235 5.20 18.05 1.55
CA SER A 235 5.53 19.25 0.77
C SER A 235 4.46 19.59 -0.28
N THR A 236 3.88 18.57 -0.91
CA THR A 236 2.74 18.76 -1.83
C THR A 236 1.49 19.24 -1.11
N LEU A 237 1.13 18.62 0.01
CA LEU A 237 -0.04 19.00 0.80
C LEU A 237 0.08 20.41 1.36
N ASP A 238 1.25 20.81 1.86
CA ASP A 238 1.52 22.18 2.32
C ASP A 238 1.32 23.21 1.20
N ARG A 239 1.84 22.93 0.00
CA ARG A 239 1.68 23.80 -1.17
C ARG A 239 0.21 23.92 -1.60
N LEU A 240 -0.53 22.82 -1.59
CA LEU A 240 -1.94 22.80 -1.99
C LEU A 240 -2.85 23.44 -0.94
N GLY A 241 -2.56 23.24 0.35
CA GLY A 241 -3.30 23.84 1.46
C GLY A 241 -3.17 25.37 1.51
N ASN A 242 -2.03 25.91 1.08
CA ASN A 242 -1.82 27.36 0.99
C ASN A 242 -2.44 28.00 -0.28
N ALA A 243 -2.91 27.20 -1.23
CA ALA A 243 -3.47 27.66 -2.49
C ALA A 243 -5.01 27.72 -2.49
N CYS A 244 -5.66 27.25 -1.43
CA CYS A 244 -7.12 27.28 -1.22
C CYS A 244 -7.48 28.41 -0.25
#